data_AF-I3R1Y1-F1
#
_entry.id   AF-I3R1Y1-F1
#
_cell.length_a   1.000
_cell.length_b   1.000
_cell.length_c   1.000
_cell.angle_alpha   90.00
_cell.angle_beta   90.00
_cell.angle_gamma   90.00
#
_symmetry.space_group_name_H-M   'P 1'
#
loop_
_entity.id
_entity.type
_entity.pdbx_description
1 polymer ?
#
loop_
_entity_poly.entity_id
_entity_poly.type
_entity_poly.pdbx_seq_one_letter_code
_entity_poly.pdbx_strand_id
1 'polypeptide(L)'
;MTDPLQADAVPCSTTITALAEYGLSDGNELVRRTYDDLEEDGFGAFEPTAAYFDRVAATFRALFVELTGTTPVPTVVDAALDDAQYATLQVVDTGSDLETEVLPEFYKQFAGYYCTYRGRLLVVD
;
A
#
# COMPACT_ATOMS: atom_id res chain seq x y z
N MET A 1 2.57 -23.81 30.81
CA MET A 1 1.71 -22.61 30.84
C MET A 1 2.12 -21.79 29.64
N THR A 2 1.34 -21.88 28.57
CA THR A 2 1.57 -21.12 27.33
C THR A 2 1.03 -19.72 27.57
N ASP A 3 1.86 -18.71 27.39
CA ASP A 3 1.49 -17.31 27.51
C ASP A 3 0.41 -16.98 26.45
N PRO A 4 -0.81 -16.55 26.84
CA PRO A 4 -1.89 -16.29 25.89
C PRO A 4 -1.72 -14.98 25.11
N LEU A 5 -0.66 -14.20 25.34
CA LEU A 5 -0.41 -12.94 24.61
C LEU A 5 0.29 -13.13 23.26
N GLN A 6 0.57 -14.37 22.83
CA GLN A 6 1.15 -14.66 21.50
C GLN A 6 0.13 -15.16 20.46
N ALA A 7 -1.17 -14.95 20.67
CA ALA A 7 -2.16 -15.28 19.65
C ALA A 7 -2.03 -14.32 18.45
N ASP A 8 -1.54 -14.86 17.33
CA ASP A 8 -1.84 -14.41 15.96
C ASP A 8 -1.39 -13.00 15.53
N ALA A 9 -0.25 -12.51 16.00
CA ALA A 9 0.42 -11.42 15.29
C ALA A 9 0.95 -11.97 13.95
N VAL A 10 0.12 -11.91 12.88
CA VAL A 10 0.58 -12.17 11.51
C VAL A 10 1.85 -11.34 11.31
N PRO A 11 3.03 -11.96 11.12
CA PRO A 11 4.28 -11.23 11.02
C PRO A 11 4.14 -10.29 9.83
N CYS A 12 4.16 -8.99 10.13
CA CYS A 12 3.97 -8.01 9.08
C CYS A 12 5.15 -8.13 8.11
N SER A 13 4.82 -8.51 6.88
CA SER A 13 5.80 -8.75 5.85
C SER A 13 6.13 -7.42 5.18
N THR A 14 7.41 -7.12 4.94
CA THR A 14 7.81 -6.02 4.05
C THR A 14 7.49 -6.31 2.58
N THR A 15 6.87 -7.47 2.32
CA THR A 15 6.26 -7.85 1.04
C THR A 15 4.77 -7.48 1.05
N ILE A 16 4.18 -7.41 -0.14
CA ILE A 16 2.81 -6.92 -0.39
C ILE A 16 1.70 -7.76 0.32
N THR A 17 2.06 -8.83 1.02
CA THR A 17 1.17 -9.59 1.92
C THR A 17 0.85 -8.86 3.23
N ALA A 18 1.38 -7.64 3.44
CA ALA A 18 1.13 -6.82 4.62
C ALA A 18 -0.38 -6.64 4.95
N LEU A 19 -1.24 -6.68 3.94
CA LEU A 19 -2.69 -6.51 4.06
C LEU A 19 -3.47 -7.84 4.12
N ALA A 20 -2.81 -8.97 4.38
CA ALA A 20 -3.46 -10.27 4.44
C ALA A 20 -4.61 -10.34 5.48
N GLU A 21 -4.56 -9.52 6.54
CA GLU A 21 -5.65 -9.40 7.52
C GLU A 21 -6.96 -8.84 6.91
N TYR A 22 -6.87 -8.11 5.80
CA TYR A 22 -8.01 -7.61 5.03
C TYR A 22 -8.39 -8.53 3.85
N GLY A 23 -7.78 -9.71 3.74
CA GLY A 23 -7.99 -10.62 2.61
C GLY A 23 -7.15 -10.26 1.37
N LEU A 24 -6.24 -9.30 1.47
CA LEU A 24 -5.35 -8.87 0.39
C LEU A 24 -3.98 -9.55 0.53
N SER A 25 -3.86 -10.75 -0.03
CA SER A 25 -2.63 -11.56 0.06
C SER A 25 -1.79 -11.59 -1.22
N ASP A 26 -2.33 -11.13 -2.35
CA ASP A 26 -1.61 -11.08 -3.62
C ASP A 26 -1.30 -9.64 -4.00
N GLY A 27 -0.03 -9.28 -3.84
CA GLY A 27 0.41 -7.95 -4.19
C GLY A 27 0.58 -7.66 -5.65
N ASN A 28 0.84 -8.69 -6.45
CA ASN A 28 0.94 -8.52 -7.88
C ASN A 28 -0.46 -8.25 -8.44
N GLU A 29 -1.51 -8.83 -7.84
CA GLU A 29 -2.88 -8.46 -8.17
C GLU A 29 -3.16 -6.99 -7.85
N LEU A 30 -2.72 -6.48 -6.69
CA LEU A 30 -2.91 -5.07 -6.32
C LEU A 30 -2.16 -4.11 -7.25
N VAL A 31 -0.91 -4.42 -7.61
CA VAL A 31 -0.14 -3.65 -8.60
C VAL A 31 -0.88 -3.63 -9.93
N ARG A 32 -1.26 -4.80 -10.44
CA ARG A 32 -1.93 -4.92 -11.74
C ARG A 32 -3.27 -4.19 -11.77
N ARG A 33 -4.12 -4.34 -10.75
CA ARG A 33 -5.41 -3.62 -10.68
C ARG A 33 -5.22 -2.12 -10.58
N THR A 34 -4.24 -1.65 -9.82
CA THR A 34 -3.94 -0.22 -9.73
C THR A 34 -3.46 0.33 -11.07
N TYR A 35 -2.64 -0.43 -11.78
CA TYR A 35 -2.23 -0.07 -13.13
C TYR A 35 -3.43 -0.01 -14.09
N ASP A 36 -4.27 -1.05 -14.10
CA ASP A 36 -5.46 -1.13 -14.97
C ASP A 36 -6.41 0.06 -14.72
N ASP A 37 -6.69 0.40 -13.46
CA ASP A 37 -7.57 1.52 -13.09
C ASP A 37 -6.95 2.88 -13.49
N LEU A 38 -5.64 3.06 -13.27
CA LEU A 38 -4.93 4.27 -13.71
C LEU A 38 -4.94 4.39 -15.24
N GLU A 39 -4.77 3.29 -15.97
CA GLU A 39 -4.83 3.29 -17.43
C GLU A 39 -6.23 3.65 -17.94
N GLU A 40 -7.29 3.07 -17.35
CA GLU A 40 -8.69 3.37 -17.68
C GLU A 40 -9.03 4.85 -17.46
N ASP A 41 -8.51 5.46 -16.39
CA ASP A 41 -8.69 6.88 -16.07
C ASP A 41 -7.77 7.82 -16.88
N GLY A 42 -6.94 7.29 -17.79
CA GLY A 42 -6.06 8.06 -18.67
C GLY A 42 -4.72 8.48 -18.04
N PHE A 43 -4.32 7.83 -16.96
CA PHE A 43 -3.07 8.04 -16.21
C PHE A 43 -2.02 6.93 -16.43
N GLY A 44 -2.13 6.13 -17.50
CA GLY A 44 -1.14 5.08 -17.80
C GLY A 44 0.27 5.59 -18.09
N ALA A 45 0.44 6.88 -18.44
CA ALA A 45 1.75 7.51 -18.55
C ALA A 45 2.20 8.06 -17.18
N PHE A 46 3.28 7.52 -16.63
CA PHE A 46 3.81 7.93 -15.34
C PHE A 46 4.37 9.37 -15.36
N GLU A 47 4.06 10.15 -14.32
CA GLU A 47 4.70 11.42 -14.02
C GLU A 47 5.17 11.45 -12.55
N PRO A 48 6.45 11.71 -12.24
CA PRO A 48 6.96 11.77 -10.88
C PRO A 48 6.59 13.10 -10.21
N THR A 49 5.30 13.29 -9.94
CA THR A 49 4.75 14.48 -9.29
C THR A 49 3.88 14.09 -8.10
N ALA A 50 3.79 14.98 -7.11
CA ALA A 50 2.88 14.79 -5.99
C ALA A 50 1.44 14.57 -6.46
N ALA A 51 0.98 15.33 -7.47
CA ALA A 51 -0.37 15.20 -8.02
C ALA A 51 -0.62 13.84 -8.71
N TYR A 52 0.41 13.18 -9.25
CA TYR A 52 0.27 11.83 -9.77
C TYR A 52 0.16 10.82 -8.63
N PHE A 53 0.98 10.95 -7.59
CA PHE A 53 0.92 10.09 -6.41
C PHE A 53 -0.38 10.26 -5.61
N ASP A 54 -0.96 11.46 -5.55
CA ASP A 54 -2.30 11.70 -4.98
C ASP A 54 -3.36 10.83 -5.69
N ARG A 55 -3.23 10.65 -7.01
CA ARG A 55 -4.12 9.77 -7.80
C ARG A 55 -3.83 8.30 -7.55
N VAL A 56 -2.56 7.90 -7.47
CA VAL A 56 -2.19 6.52 -7.07
C VAL A 56 -2.81 6.18 -5.72
N ALA A 57 -2.74 7.09 -4.75
CA ALA A 57 -3.31 6.88 -3.42
C ALA A 57 -4.85 6.90 -3.42
N ALA A 58 -5.48 7.74 -4.24
CA ALA A 58 -6.93 7.71 -4.43
C ALA A 58 -7.40 6.38 -5.05
N THR A 59 -6.68 5.89 -6.06
CA THR A 59 -6.92 4.60 -6.73
C THR A 59 -6.77 3.45 -5.75
N PHE A 60 -5.68 3.45 -4.96
CA PHE A 60 -5.49 2.47 -3.89
C PHE A 60 -6.66 2.47 -2.91
N ARG A 61 -7.12 3.64 -2.44
CA ARG A 61 -8.23 3.73 -1.47
C ARG A 61 -9.53 3.17 -2.05
N ALA A 62 -9.83 3.47 -3.31
CA ALA A 62 -10.99 2.92 -4.01
C ALA A 62 -10.90 1.39 -4.10
N LEU A 63 -9.77 0.85 -4.57
CA LEU A 63 -9.52 -0.58 -4.66
C LEU A 63 -9.57 -1.27 -3.29
N PHE A 64 -9.02 -0.65 -2.25
CA PHE A 64 -9.06 -1.18 -0.90
C PHE A 64 -10.50 -1.33 -0.41
N VAL A 65 -11.34 -0.30 -0.61
CA VAL A 65 -12.75 -0.35 -0.23
C VAL A 65 -13.52 -1.38 -1.05
N GLU A 66 -13.27 -1.46 -2.35
CA GLU A 66 -13.90 -2.44 -3.24
C GLU A 66 -13.60 -3.88 -2.81
N LEU A 67 -12.32 -4.19 -2.59
CA LEU A 67 -11.87 -5.56 -2.35
C LEU A 67 -12.15 -6.03 -0.93
N THR A 68 -12.10 -5.13 0.05
CA THR A 68 -12.21 -5.49 1.48
C THR A 68 -13.58 -5.17 2.08
N GLY A 69 -14.37 -4.28 1.44
CA GLY A 69 -15.60 -3.73 2.00
C GLY A 69 -15.38 -2.83 3.23
N THR A 70 -14.14 -2.55 3.61
CA THR A 70 -13.80 -1.79 4.82
C THR A 70 -13.94 -0.29 4.55
N THR A 71 -14.92 0.34 5.21
CA THR A 71 -15.16 1.80 5.13
C THR A 71 -15.46 2.37 6.53
N PRO A 72 -14.83 3.49 6.93
CA PRO A 72 -13.76 4.20 6.21
C PRO A 72 -12.46 3.38 6.15
N VAL A 73 -11.54 3.78 5.26
CA VAL A 73 -10.18 3.21 5.23
C VAL A 73 -9.54 3.39 6.62
N PRO A 74 -8.89 2.36 7.20
CA PRO A 74 -8.27 2.47 8.50
C PRO A 74 -7.17 3.55 8.54
N THR A 75 -7.09 4.33 9.63
CA THR A 75 -6.10 5.40 9.78
C THR A 75 -4.66 4.94 9.60
N VAL A 76 -4.34 3.70 10.03
CA VAL A 76 -3.02 3.10 9.84
C VAL A 76 -2.68 2.87 8.36
N VAL A 77 -3.68 2.53 7.54
CA VAL A 77 -3.54 2.36 6.09
C VAL A 77 -3.35 3.73 5.45
N ASP A 78 -4.18 4.71 5.79
CA ASP A 78 -4.05 6.07 5.24
C ASP A 78 -2.70 6.72 5.57
N ALA A 79 -2.24 6.61 6.82
CA ALA A 79 -0.92 7.13 7.20
C ALA A 79 0.21 6.45 6.41
N ALA A 80 0.12 5.13 6.19
CA ALA A 80 1.12 4.41 5.41
C ALA A 80 1.11 4.82 3.92
N LEU A 81 -0.06 5.15 3.36
CA LEU A 81 -0.16 5.65 1.98
C LEU A 81 0.52 7.00 1.82
N ASP A 82 0.32 7.92 2.75
CA ASP A 82 0.89 9.28 2.65
C ASP A 82 2.43 9.24 2.68
N ASP A 83 3.02 8.43 3.57
CA ASP A 83 4.47 8.29 3.63
C ASP A 83 5.04 7.48 2.46
N ALA A 84 4.33 6.46 1.98
CA ALA A 84 4.74 5.68 0.82
C ALA A 84 4.83 6.55 -0.44
N GLN A 85 3.84 7.42 -0.69
CA GLN A 85 3.87 8.36 -1.81
C GLN A 85 5.11 9.23 -1.78
N TYR A 86 5.42 9.83 -0.62
CA TYR A 86 6.60 10.67 -0.47
C TYR A 86 7.88 9.88 -0.69
N ALA A 87 8.00 8.69 -0.11
CA ALA A 87 9.18 7.84 -0.25
C ALA A 87 9.41 7.38 -1.69
N THR A 88 8.36 6.94 -2.40
CA THR A 88 8.47 6.50 -3.79
C THR A 88 8.88 7.64 -4.70
N LEU A 89 8.32 8.85 -4.51
CA LEU A 89 8.69 10.04 -5.28
C LEU A 89 10.19 10.39 -5.19
N GLN A 90 10.88 10.00 -4.10
CA GLN A 90 12.33 10.25 -3.97
C GLN A 90 13.21 9.28 -4.77
N VAL A 91 12.67 8.16 -5.26
CA VAL A 91 13.46 7.06 -5.83
C VAL A 91 13.11 6.70 -7.28
N VAL A 92 11.99 7.21 -7.81
CA VAL A 92 11.56 7.01 -9.21
C VAL A 92 11.83 8.25 -10.06
N ASP A 93 11.92 8.07 -11.38
CA ASP A 93 12.13 9.17 -12.33
C ASP A 93 11.17 9.13 -13.52
N THR A 94 11.21 10.16 -14.37
CA THR A 94 10.31 10.33 -15.53
C THR A 94 10.39 9.20 -16.57
N GLY A 95 11.39 8.32 -16.51
CA GLY A 95 11.55 7.16 -17.39
C GLY A 95 11.13 5.84 -16.77
N SER A 96 10.79 5.81 -15.47
CA SER A 96 10.38 4.59 -14.79
C SER A 96 9.06 4.04 -15.33
N ASP A 97 9.02 2.72 -15.50
CA ASP A 97 7.81 2.02 -15.93
C ASP A 97 6.78 1.95 -14.79
N LEU A 98 5.54 2.34 -15.09
CA LEU A 98 4.49 2.44 -14.07
C LEU A 98 4.19 1.08 -13.41
N GLU A 99 3.99 0.04 -14.23
CA GLU A 99 3.55 -1.28 -13.78
C GLU A 99 4.67 -2.07 -13.11
N THR A 100 5.89 -1.98 -13.66
CA THR A 100 7.00 -2.86 -13.28
C THR A 100 8.04 -2.22 -12.37
N GLU A 101 8.04 -0.89 -12.23
CA GLU A 101 8.96 -0.17 -11.34
C GLU A 101 8.23 0.66 -10.29
N VAL A 102 7.38 1.61 -10.72
CA VAL A 102 6.81 2.62 -9.82
C VAL A 102 5.81 2.01 -8.84
N LEU A 103 4.80 1.29 -9.34
CA LEU A 103 3.79 0.67 -8.49
C LEU A 103 4.41 -0.40 -7.57
N PRO A 104 5.30 -1.30 -8.03
CA PRO A 104 5.99 -2.23 -7.14
C PRO A 104 6.78 -1.55 -6.02
N GLU A 105 7.51 -0.47 -6.32
CA GLU A 105 8.23 0.28 -5.30
C GLU A 105 7.27 1.00 -4.34
N PHE A 106 6.18 1.58 -4.85
CA PHE A 106 5.11 2.15 -4.03
C PHE A 106 4.52 1.14 -3.03
N TYR A 107 4.12 -0.04 -3.49
CA TYR A 107 3.54 -1.08 -2.64
C TYR A 107 4.54 -1.63 -1.62
N LYS A 108 5.83 -1.68 -1.98
CA LYS A 108 6.91 -2.05 -1.06
C LYS A 108 7.12 -1.00 0.03
N GLN A 109 7.14 0.29 -0.32
CA GLN A 109 7.22 1.38 0.67
C GLN A 109 5.99 1.37 1.59
N PHE A 110 4.80 1.24 1.02
CA PHE A 110 3.54 1.12 1.75
C PHE A 110 3.57 -0.03 2.75
N ALA A 111 3.97 -1.23 2.34
CA ALA A 111 4.09 -2.38 3.24
C ALA A 111 5.05 -2.08 4.41
N GLY A 112 6.19 -1.45 4.14
CA GLY A 112 7.15 -1.03 5.17
C GLY A 112 6.55 -0.06 6.21
N TYR A 113 5.87 0.99 5.75
CA TYR A 113 5.24 1.98 6.64
C TYR A 113 4.06 1.38 7.40
N TYR A 114 3.18 0.64 6.74
CA TYR A 114 2.05 -0.03 7.37
C TYR A 114 2.52 -0.98 8.48
N CYS A 115 3.56 -1.78 8.23
CA CYS A 115 4.16 -2.65 9.25
C CYS A 115 4.74 -1.87 10.43
N THR A 116 5.40 -0.74 10.16
CA THR A 116 5.94 0.14 11.19
C THR A 116 4.83 0.72 12.06
N TYR A 117 3.71 1.14 11.46
CA TYR A 117 2.59 1.78 12.18
C TYR A 117 1.75 0.77 12.94
N ARG A 118 1.50 -0.40 12.35
CA ARG A 118 0.88 -1.53 13.04
C ARG A 118 1.73 -1.99 14.23
N GLY A 119 3.05 -2.08 14.04
CA GLY A 119 3.98 -2.43 15.12
C GLY A 119 4.00 -1.39 16.24
N ARG A 120 3.99 -0.09 15.92
CA ARG A 120 3.94 0.99 16.92
C ARG A 120 2.63 1.03 17.71
N LEU A 121 1.52 0.55 17.13
CA LEU A 121 0.25 0.39 17.84
C LEU A 121 0.25 -0.76 18.86
N LEU A 122 1.23 -1.67 18.80
CA LEU A 122 1.38 -2.80 19.73
C LEU A 122 2.37 -2.54 20.89
N VAL A 123 3.01 -1.36 20.96
CA VAL A 123 4.01 -1.00 22.00
C VAL A 123 3.45 0.02 23.01
N VAL A 124 2.13 0.23 23.01
CA VAL A 124 1.43 1.01 24.05
C VAL A 124 0.67 0.05 24.96
N ASP A 125 1.42 -0.64 25.83
CA ASP A 125 0.97 -1.24 27.09
C ASP A 125 2.05 -1.01 28.16
#